data_AF-A0A2D3WQF8-F1
#
_entry.id   AF-A0A2D3WQF8-F1
#
_cell.length_a   1.000
_cell.length_b   1.000
_cell.length_c   1.000
_cell.angle_alpha   90.00
_cell.angle_beta   90.00
_cell.angle_gamma   90.00
#
_symmetry.space_group_name_H-M   'P 1'
#
loop_
_entity.id
_entity.type
_entity.pdbx_description
1 polymer ?
#
loop_
_entity_poly.entity_id
_entity_poly.type
_entity_poly.pdbx_seq_one_letter_code
_entity_poly.pdbx_strand_id
1 'polypeptide(L)'
;MELMTASQCLKCLNDDGIVDWSEGYFSQRVKAGIFTIHHKPGSPKKFFKYEEVKQAVLDNIDPRREAQREANTLKRKPDNGLIDMIESAPPLTPEQEEAERKRLKEIFDKNKEQEEIAGLLDIDELTGDEKKKTEDMTIKDLNMAIMRQDLRIKRATADEKESNSILKDKVYQSHFRAFRVVRDRIMVITNRVMPYYGSLPEHDFRNLLNEEITMALNESAEAVREL
;
A
#
# COMPACT_ATOMS: atom_id res chain seq x y z
N MET A 1 10.46 7.44 -34.90
CA MET A 1 10.44 7.70 -33.44
C MET A 1 11.52 6.85 -32.81
N GLU A 2 12.39 7.45 -32.03
CA GLU A 2 13.55 6.76 -31.45
C GLU A 2 13.11 5.96 -30.21
N LEU A 3 13.37 4.65 -30.25
CA LEU A 3 13.09 3.75 -29.14
C LEU A 3 14.25 3.78 -28.15
N MET A 4 13.97 4.27 -26.96
CA MET A 4 14.95 4.53 -25.90
C MET A 4 14.88 3.46 -24.81
N THR A 5 15.96 3.29 -24.08
CA THR A 5 15.98 2.43 -22.88
C THR A 5 15.37 3.17 -21.68
N ALA A 6 15.00 2.42 -20.62
CA ALA A 6 14.46 3.00 -19.38
C ALA A 6 15.35 4.10 -18.79
N SER A 7 16.66 3.86 -18.72
CA SER A 7 17.65 4.83 -18.20
C SER A 7 17.72 6.10 -19.04
N GLN A 8 17.67 5.97 -20.37
CA GLN A 8 17.66 7.12 -21.28
C GLN A 8 16.37 7.93 -21.18
N CYS A 9 15.20 7.27 -21.11
CA CYS A 9 13.93 7.95 -20.91
C CYS A 9 13.87 8.69 -19.58
N LEU A 10 14.31 8.05 -18.49
CA LEU A 10 14.34 8.69 -17.17
C LEU A 10 15.25 9.92 -17.16
N LYS A 11 16.42 9.82 -17.79
CA LYS A 11 17.33 10.96 -17.91
C LYS A 11 16.67 12.13 -18.63
N CYS A 12 16.01 11.90 -19.77
CA CYS A 12 15.30 12.95 -20.49
C CYS A 12 14.15 13.56 -19.68
N LEU A 13 13.41 12.75 -18.92
CA LEU A 13 12.33 13.25 -18.05
C LEU A 13 12.85 14.14 -16.91
N ASN A 14 14.00 13.79 -16.33
CA ASN A 14 14.65 14.58 -15.29
C ASN A 14 15.28 15.87 -15.86
N ASP A 15 15.93 15.78 -17.03
CA ASP A 15 16.54 16.93 -17.72
C ASP A 15 15.46 17.96 -18.14
N ASP A 16 14.27 17.49 -18.54
CA ASP A 16 13.10 18.33 -18.85
C ASP A 16 12.37 18.83 -17.59
N GLY A 17 12.78 18.42 -16.38
CA GLY A 17 12.20 18.84 -15.11
C GLY A 17 10.75 18.35 -14.88
N ILE A 18 10.34 17.27 -15.54
CA ILE A 18 8.97 16.74 -15.46
C ILE A 18 8.77 15.92 -14.19
N VAL A 19 9.81 15.18 -13.77
CA VAL A 19 9.85 14.38 -12.55
C VAL A 19 11.26 14.41 -11.95
N ASP A 20 11.37 14.10 -10.66
CA ASP A 20 12.65 13.81 -9.99
C ASP A 20 12.61 12.37 -9.42
N TRP A 21 12.63 11.40 -10.33
CA TRP A 21 12.47 9.99 -9.97
C TRP A 21 13.79 9.23 -10.00
N SER A 22 13.93 8.27 -9.08
CA SER A 22 15.02 7.30 -9.11
C SER A 22 14.74 6.18 -10.11
N GLU A 23 15.80 5.50 -10.58
CA GLU A 23 15.69 4.38 -11.52
C GLU A 23 14.85 3.21 -10.98
N GLY A 24 14.95 2.97 -9.67
CA GLY A 24 14.12 1.99 -8.98
C GLY A 24 12.63 2.34 -9.02
N TYR A 25 12.30 3.62 -8.84
CA TYR A 25 10.92 4.09 -8.89
C TYR A 25 10.33 4.02 -10.31
N PHE A 26 11.12 4.44 -11.30
CA PHE A 26 10.76 4.28 -12.71
C PHE A 26 10.47 2.80 -13.04
N SER A 27 11.31 1.88 -12.54
CA SER A 27 11.11 0.44 -12.73
C SER A 27 9.83 -0.10 -12.08
N GLN A 28 9.41 0.45 -10.93
CA GLN A 28 8.13 0.10 -10.30
C GLN A 28 6.95 0.56 -11.16
N ARG A 29 7.02 1.76 -11.75
CA ARG A 29 5.98 2.29 -12.65
C ARG A 29 5.87 1.47 -13.95
N VAL A 30 6.99 0.99 -14.47
CA VAL A 30 7.01 0.01 -15.57
C VAL A 30 6.33 -1.30 -15.17
N LYS A 31 6.61 -1.85 -13.97
CA LYS A 31 5.96 -3.08 -13.48
C LYS A 31 4.46 -2.90 -13.26
N ALA A 32 4.03 -1.71 -12.85
CA ALA A 32 2.62 -1.36 -12.68
C ALA A 32 1.85 -1.20 -14.00
N GLY A 33 2.53 -1.32 -15.16
CA GLY A 33 1.89 -1.25 -16.48
C GLY A 33 1.51 0.17 -16.92
N ILE A 34 2.06 1.20 -16.28
CA ILE A 34 1.74 2.61 -16.57
C ILE A 34 2.36 3.04 -17.91
N PHE A 35 3.52 2.48 -18.26
CA PHE A 35 4.23 2.83 -19.50
C PHE A 35 4.08 1.74 -20.54
N THR A 36 3.80 2.15 -21.78
CA THR A 36 3.79 1.26 -22.93
C THR A 36 5.20 0.76 -23.23
N ILE A 37 5.35 -0.58 -23.24
CA ILE A 37 6.62 -1.23 -23.53
C ILE A 37 6.66 -1.62 -25.01
N HIS A 38 7.74 -1.24 -25.67
CA HIS A 38 8.05 -1.61 -27.05
C HIS A 38 9.16 -2.66 -27.08
N HIS A 39 9.04 -3.60 -28.00
CA HIS A 39 10.02 -4.65 -28.22
C HIS A 39 10.68 -4.48 -29.58
N LYS A 40 12.01 -4.55 -29.62
CA LYS A 40 12.76 -4.66 -30.89
C LYS A 40 12.94 -6.14 -31.22
N PRO A 41 12.70 -6.56 -32.47
CA PRO A 41 12.95 -7.94 -32.88
C PRO A 41 14.42 -8.29 -32.63
N GLY A 42 14.66 -9.38 -31.90
CA GLY A 42 16.01 -9.87 -31.56
C GLY A 42 16.65 -9.24 -30.31
N SER A 43 15.96 -8.40 -29.54
CA SER A 43 16.48 -7.88 -28.27
C SER A 43 15.59 -8.26 -27.08
N PRO A 44 16.15 -8.82 -25.99
CA PRO A 44 15.38 -9.10 -24.77
C PRO A 44 15.11 -7.83 -23.94
N LYS A 45 15.64 -6.67 -24.35
CA LYS A 45 15.51 -5.41 -23.61
C LYS A 45 14.16 -4.74 -23.88
N LYS A 46 13.63 -4.08 -22.86
CA LYS A 46 12.43 -3.24 -22.94
C LYS A 46 12.79 -1.85 -23.47
N PHE A 47 12.04 -1.38 -24.45
CA PHE A 47 12.21 -0.04 -25.02
C PHE A 47 10.95 0.80 -24.81
N PHE A 48 11.13 2.11 -24.81
CA PHE A 48 10.11 3.09 -24.53
C PHE A 48 10.18 4.21 -25.57
N LYS A 49 9.04 4.85 -25.84
CA LYS A 49 9.01 6.11 -26.57
C LYS A 49 8.85 7.24 -25.58
N TYR A 50 9.72 8.24 -25.67
CA TYR A 50 9.76 9.35 -24.72
C TYR A 50 8.41 10.05 -24.57
N GLU A 51 7.77 10.44 -25.68
CA GLU A 51 6.49 11.16 -25.66
C GLU A 51 5.35 10.37 -25.01
N GLU A 52 5.28 9.06 -25.25
CA GLU A 52 4.26 8.20 -24.63
C GLU A 52 4.47 8.09 -23.12
N VAL A 53 5.72 7.96 -22.68
CA VAL A 53 6.06 7.94 -21.25
C VAL A 53 5.77 9.30 -20.61
N LYS A 54 6.16 10.40 -21.26
CA LYS A 54 5.91 11.76 -20.79
C LYS A 54 4.42 12.02 -20.59
N GLN A 55 3.58 11.65 -21.56
CA GLN A 55 2.13 11.80 -21.44
C GLN A 55 1.58 10.93 -20.29
N ALA A 56 1.98 9.67 -20.22
CA ALA A 56 1.54 8.77 -19.14
C ALA A 56 1.95 9.26 -17.74
N VAL A 57 3.11 9.91 -17.62
CA VAL A 57 3.56 10.55 -16.39
C VAL A 57 2.65 11.72 -16.03
N LEU A 58 2.43 12.67 -16.95
CA LEU A 58 1.56 13.83 -16.73
C LEU A 58 0.13 13.44 -16.34
N ASP A 59 -0.41 12.40 -16.99
CA ASP A 59 -1.77 11.91 -16.71
C ASP A 59 -1.88 11.21 -15.33
N ASN A 60 -0.76 10.80 -14.72
CA ASN A 60 -0.71 10.06 -13.46
C ASN A 60 0.00 10.81 -12.31
N ILE A 61 0.36 12.09 -12.49
CA ILE A 61 0.89 12.92 -11.40
C ILE A 61 -0.27 13.32 -10.48
N ASP A 62 -0.27 12.78 -9.26
CA ASP A 62 -1.13 13.21 -8.16
C ASP A 62 -0.34 14.15 -7.23
N PRO A 63 -0.64 15.47 -7.23
CA PRO A 63 0.09 16.46 -6.44
C PRO A 63 0.11 16.17 -4.93
N ARG A 64 -0.90 15.47 -4.41
CA ARG A 64 -1.00 15.17 -2.97
C ARG A 64 -0.02 14.08 -2.53
N ARG A 65 0.33 13.17 -3.44
CA ARG A 65 1.25 12.05 -3.16
C ARG A 65 2.71 12.43 -3.36
N GLU A 66 3.03 13.40 -4.21
CA GLU A 66 4.41 13.85 -4.45
C GLU A 66 4.96 14.66 -3.25
N ALA A 67 4.16 15.58 -2.68
CA ALA A 67 4.54 16.35 -1.49
C ALA A 67 4.80 15.45 -0.25
N GLN A 68 4.02 14.37 -0.09
CA GLN A 68 4.28 13.36 0.94
C GLN A 68 5.58 12.58 0.71
N ARG A 69 5.99 12.39 -0.55
CA ARG A 69 7.22 11.67 -0.88
C ARG A 69 8.46 12.52 -0.64
N GLU A 70 8.46 13.79 -1.06
CA GLU A 70 9.56 14.72 -0.74
C GLU A 70 9.75 14.85 0.77
N ALA A 71 8.66 14.96 1.54
CA ALA A 71 8.73 14.99 3.00
C ALA A 71 9.33 13.70 3.59
N ASN A 72 9.12 12.54 2.97
CA ASN A 72 9.65 11.25 3.42
C ASN A 72 11.10 11.00 2.97
N THR A 73 11.53 11.48 1.80
CA THR A 73 12.95 11.42 1.39
C THR A 73 13.80 12.37 2.23
N LEU A 74 13.28 13.54 2.61
CA LEU A 74 13.95 14.44 3.57
C LEU A 74 14.13 13.78 4.96
N LYS A 75 13.15 13.01 5.43
CA LYS A 75 13.25 12.23 6.69
C LYS A 75 14.18 11.02 6.59
N ARG A 76 14.51 10.57 5.37
CA ARG A 76 15.41 9.44 5.08
C ARG A 76 16.80 9.90 4.64
N LYS A 77 17.19 11.16 4.89
CA LYS A 77 18.63 11.47 4.92
C LYS A 77 19.28 10.54 5.94
N PRO A 78 20.44 9.94 5.63
CA PRO A 78 21.09 9.00 6.52
C PRO A 78 21.45 9.77 7.79
N ASP A 79 20.65 9.56 8.83
CA ASP A 79 20.97 10.02 10.15
C ASP A 79 22.07 9.10 10.67
N ASN A 80 23.32 9.40 10.27
CA ASN A 80 24.53 8.72 10.77
C ASN A 80 24.64 8.81 12.30
N GLY A 81 23.83 9.65 12.96
CA GLY A 81 23.81 9.82 14.41
C GLY A 81 23.54 8.53 15.20
N LEU A 82 22.82 7.56 14.64
CA LEU A 82 22.59 6.27 15.31
C LEU A 82 23.83 5.36 15.32
N ILE A 83 24.67 5.45 14.30
CA ILE A 83 25.95 4.72 14.23
C ILE A 83 26.98 5.44 15.11
N ASP A 84 27.02 6.77 15.05
CA ASP A 84 27.96 7.59 15.83
C ASP A 84 27.69 7.56 17.35
N MET A 85 26.43 7.37 17.78
CA MET A 85 26.08 7.16 19.19
C MET A 85 26.53 5.81 19.77
N ILE A 86 26.66 4.78 18.93
CA ILE A 86 27.12 3.44 19.37
C ILE A 86 28.65 3.44 19.57
N GLU A 87 29.39 4.29 18.85
CA GLU A 87 30.86 4.37 18.95
C GLU A 87 31.39 5.24 20.09
N SER A 88 30.55 6.10 20.67
CA SER A 88 30.94 7.07 21.71
C SER A 88 30.64 6.62 23.15
N ALA A 89 30.19 5.39 23.36
CA ALA A 89 30.03 4.82 24.70
C ALA A 89 31.39 4.47 25.33
N PRO A 90 31.63 4.79 26.62
CA PRO A 90 32.84 4.37 27.32
C PRO A 90 32.98 2.85 27.31
N PRO A 91 34.21 2.30 27.20
CA PRO A 91 34.43 0.86 27.19
C PRO A 91 33.87 0.26 28.49
N LEU A 92 32.96 -0.70 28.33
CA LEU A 92 32.35 -1.44 29.44
C LEU A 92 33.42 -2.29 30.13
N THR A 93 33.28 -2.53 31.43
CA THR A 93 34.09 -3.55 32.09
C THR A 93 33.69 -4.96 31.60
N PRO A 94 34.55 -5.98 31.70
CA PRO A 94 34.22 -7.34 31.26
C PRO A 94 32.92 -7.90 31.87
N GLU A 95 32.67 -7.58 33.15
CA GLU A 95 31.42 -7.95 33.84
C GLU A 95 30.19 -7.23 33.28
N GLN A 96 30.35 -5.96 32.87
CA GLN A 96 29.29 -5.17 32.23
C GLN A 96 29.04 -5.61 30.79
N GLU A 97 30.07 -5.99 30.03
CA GLU A 97 29.92 -6.55 28.69
C GLU A 97 29.15 -7.87 28.72
N GLU A 98 29.45 -8.75 29.68
CA GLU A 98 28.75 -10.03 29.81
C GLU A 98 27.28 -9.84 30.23
N ALA A 99 27.02 -8.91 31.17
CA ALA A 99 25.66 -8.56 31.58
C ALA A 99 24.84 -7.94 30.43
N GLU A 100 25.43 -7.03 29.66
CA GLU A 100 24.77 -6.38 28.53
C GLU A 100 24.54 -7.39 27.39
N ARG A 101 25.50 -8.28 27.12
CA ARG A 101 25.34 -9.37 26.15
C ARG A 101 24.19 -10.30 26.52
N LYS A 102 24.07 -10.66 27.80
CA LYS A 102 22.97 -11.50 28.30
C LYS A 102 21.62 -10.80 28.13
N ARG A 103 21.55 -9.51 28.47
CA ARG A 103 20.33 -8.69 28.30
C ARG A 103 19.90 -8.58 26.84
N LEU A 104 20.84 -8.33 25.94
CA LEU A 104 20.57 -8.25 24.50
C LEU A 104 20.13 -9.60 23.93
N LYS A 105 20.70 -10.70 24.41
CA LYS A 105 20.26 -12.05 24.03
C LYS A 105 18.80 -12.31 24.43
N GLU A 106 18.41 -11.92 25.65
CA GLU A 106 17.01 -12.04 26.10
C GLU A 106 16.04 -11.18 25.26
N ILE A 107 16.46 -9.99 24.82
CA ILE A 107 15.65 -9.15 23.93
C ILE A 107 15.53 -9.79 22.54
N PHE A 108 16.64 -10.30 22.00
CA PHE A 108 16.67 -10.98 20.71
C PHE A 108 15.75 -12.19 20.68
N ASP A 109 15.81 -13.04 21.72
CA ASP A 109 14.97 -14.23 21.81
C ASP A 109 13.47 -13.87 21.90
N LYS A 110 13.11 -12.82 22.65
CA LYS A 110 11.73 -12.31 22.71
C LYS A 110 11.23 -11.75 21.38
N ASN A 111 12.07 -10.99 20.67
CA ASN A 111 11.71 -10.45 19.36
C ASN A 111 11.54 -11.56 18.33
N LYS A 112 12.37 -12.60 18.40
CA LYS A 112 12.24 -13.79 17.56
C LYS A 112 10.93 -14.53 17.81
N GLU A 113 10.52 -14.70 19.08
CA GLU A 113 9.22 -15.27 19.43
C GLU A 113 8.06 -14.42 18.87
N GLN A 114 8.18 -13.09 18.91
CA GLN A 114 7.19 -12.20 18.29
C GLN A 114 7.12 -12.32 16.76
N GLU A 115 8.27 -12.47 16.08
CA GLU A 115 8.31 -12.74 14.63
C GLU A 115 7.66 -14.08 14.28
N GLU A 116 7.82 -15.10 15.13
CA GLU A 116 7.20 -16.42 14.96
C GLU A 116 5.68 -16.35 15.12
N ILE A 117 5.20 -15.69 16.17
CA ILE A 117 3.77 -15.46 16.42
C ILE A 117 3.14 -14.65 15.28
N ALA A 118 3.85 -13.64 14.77
CA ALA A 118 3.39 -12.80 13.66
C ALA A 118 3.47 -13.50 12.29
N GLY A 119 4.00 -14.72 12.22
CA GLY A 119 4.15 -15.46 10.96
C GLY A 119 5.14 -14.81 9.98
N LEU A 120 6.10 -14.04 10.49
CA LEU A 120 7.09 -13.28 9.71
C LEU A 120 8.41 -14.03 9.49
N LEU A 121 8.56 -15.19 10.12
CA LEU A 121 9.71 -16.07 9.95
C LEU A 121 9.60 -16.84 8.62
N ASP A 122 9.91 -16.16 7.52
CA ASP A 122 10.33 -16.85 6.31
C ASP A 122 11.76 -17.35 6.52
N ILE A 123 11.90 -18.68 6.61
CA ILE A 123 13.14 -19.42 6.87
C ILE A 123 14.25 -19.08 5.84
N ASP A 124 13.88 -18.50 4.69
CA ASP A 124 14.77 -18.25 3.56
C ASP A 124 15.49 -16.88 3.56
N GLU A 125 15.10 -15.93 4.43
CA GLU A 125 15.76 -14.60 4.51
C GLU A 125 16.81 -14.47 5.62
N LEU A 126 17.20 -15.57 6.27
CA LEU A 126 18.37 -15.58 7.16
C LEU A 126 19.65 -15.45 6.32
N THR A 127 20.00 -14.21 5.97
CA THR A 127 21.33 -13.85 5.44
C THR A 127 22.41 -14.51 6.31
N GLY A 128 23.48 -15.03 5.70
CA GLY A 128 24.45 -15.96 6.31
C GLY A 128 25.10 -15.52 7.64
N ASP A 129 24.91 -14.27 8.07
CA ASP A 129 25.29 -13.77 9.39
C ASP A 129 24.39 -14.28 10.53
N GLU A 130 23.11 -14.59 10.29
CA GLU A 130 22.17 -15.10 11.31
C GLU A 130 22.36 -16.60 11.60
N LYS A 131 23.29 -17.28 10.91
CA LYS A 131 23.75 -18.64 11.26
C LYS A 131 24.85 -18.66 12.31
N LYS A 132 25.42 -17.53 12.70
CA LYS A 132 26.22 -17.49 13.92
C LYS A 132 25.30 -17.82 15.08
N LYS A 133 25.65 -18.82 15.88
CA LYS A 133 24.92 -19.08 17.13
C LYS A 133 24.85 -17.76 17.89
N THR A 134 23.71 -17.40 18.45
CA THR A 134 23.54 -16.20 19.30
C THR A 134 24.59 -16.13 20.42
N GLU A 135 25.17 -17.28 20.77
CA GLU A 135 26.29 -17.48 21.70
C GLU A 135 27.65 -16.92 21.23
N ASP A 136 27.82 -16.61 19.95
CA ASP A 136 29.07 -16.11 19.34
C ASP A 136 28.94 -14.67 18.82
N MET A 137 27.75 -14.07 18.91
CA MET A 137 27.51 -12.71 18.43
C MET A 137 28.11 -11.67 19.39
N THR A 138 28.74 -10.64 18.84
CA THR A 138 29.20 -9.48 19.62
C THR A 138 28.01 -8.61 20.04
N ILE A 139 28.21 -7.71 21.01
CA ILE A 139 27.18 -6.73 21.42
C ILE A 139 26.70 -5.90 20.21
N LYS A 140 27.62 -5.52 19.32
CA LYS A 140 27.27 -4.79 18.08
C LYS A 140 26.40 -5.63 17.15
N ASP A 141 26.75 -6.90 16.95
CA ASP A 141 25.98 -7.81 16.09
C ASP A 141 24.58 -8.06 16.65
N LEU A 142 24.46 -8.26 17.98
CA LEU A 142 23.17 -8.43 18.66
C LEU A 142 22.29 -7.18 18.51
N ASN A 143 22.85 -5.99 18.71
CA ASN A 143 22.12 -4.73 18.53
C ASN A 143 21.61 -4.55 17.09
N MET A 144 22.44 -4.86 16.09
CA MET A 144 22.00 -4.81 14.69
C MET A 144 20.90 -5.84 14.40
N ALA A 145 21.02 -7.05 14.93
CA ALA A 145 20.04 -8.11 14.71
C ALA A 145 18.69 -7.75 15.34
N ILE A 146 18.68 -7.26 16.59
CA ILE A 146 17.49 -6.76 17.28
C ILE A 146 16.84 -5.63 16.46
N MET A 147 17.61 -4.66 15.97
CA MET A 147 17.08 -3.57 15.14
C MET A 147 16.43 -4.08 13.85
N ARG A 148 17.04 -5.09 13.20
CA ARG A 148 16.47 -5.70 11.98
C ARG A 148 15.13 -6.38 12.28
N GLN A 149 15.03 -7.13 13.38
CA GLN A 149 13.77 -7.78 13.79
C GLN A 149 12.69 -6.73 14.10
N ASP A 150 13.06 -5.70 14.86
CA ASP A 150 12.15 -4.64 15.26
C ASP A 150 11.62 -3.85 14.05
N LEU A 151 12.45 -3.67 13.01
CA LEU A 151 12.03 -3.11 11.72
C LEU A 151 11.09 -4.04 10.93
N ARG A 152 11.33 -5.35 10.93
CA ARG A 152 10.44 -6.34 10.29
C ARG A 152 9.06 -6.32 10.93
N ILE A 153 9.00 -6.40 12.27
CA ILE A 153 7.75 -6.33 13.05
C ILE A 153 7.00 -5.01 12.78
N LYS A 154 7.70 -3.86 12.78
CA LYS A 154 7.08 -2.56 12.50
C LYS A 154 6.53 -2.45 11.07
N ARG A 155 7.19 -3.05 10.07
CA ARG A 155 6.68 -3.08 8.69
C ARG A 155 5.42 -3.94 8.60
N ALA A 156 5.48 -5.16 9.13
CA ALA A 156 4.34 -6.07 9.14
C ALA A 156 3.10 -5.46 9.80
N THR A 157 3.26 -4.85 10.98
CA THR A 157 2.16 -4.19 11.69
C THR A 157 1.63 -2.94 10.96
N ALA A 158 2.46 -2.26 10.17
CA ALA A 158 2.00 -1.16 9.32
C ALA A 158 1.19 -1.68 8.12
N ASP A 159 1.67 -2.74 7.47
CA ASP A 159 1.02 -3.38 6.32
C ASP A 159 -0.35 -3.97 6.72
N GLU A 160 -0.45 -4.61 7.89
CA GLU A 160 -1.73 -5.09 8.45
C GLU A 160 -2.73 -3.95 8.72
N LYS A 161 -2.25 -2.82 9.26
CA LYS A 161 -3.11 -1.64 9.51
C LYS A 161 -3.61 -1.04 8.21
N GLU A 162 -2.75 -0.95 7.19
CA GLU A 162 -3.12 -0.44 5.87
C GLU A 162 -4.13 -1.36 5.20
N SER A 163 -3.89 -2.68 5.19
CA SER A 163 -4.80 -3.70 4.67
C SER A 163 -6.18 -3.63 5.33
N ASN A 164 -6.23 -3.53 6.67
CA ASN A 164 -7.47 -3.38 7.41
C ASN A 164 -8.19 -2.06 7.10
N SER A 165 -7.47 -0.97 6.84
CA SER A 165 -8.08 0.31 6.44
C SER A 165 -8.73 0.22 5.06
N ILE A 166 -8.05 -0.43 4.10
CA ILE A 166 -8.57 -0.65 2.74
C ILE A 166 -9.82 -1.54 2.79
N LEU A 167 -9.82 -2.57 3.65
CA LEU A 167 -10.97 -3.44 3.83
C LEU A 167 -12.19 -2.66 4.35
N LYS A 168 -11.99 -1.79 5.35
CA LYS A 168 -13.04 -0.92 5.89
C LYS A 168 -13.59 0.01 4.80
N ASP A 169 -12.73 0.68 4.05
CA ASP A 169 -13.17 1.60 2.99
C ASP A 169 -13.98 0.89 1.90
N LYS A 170 -13.58 -0.33 1.51
CA LYS A 170 -14.36 -1.15 0.56
C LYS A 170 -15.72 -1.53 1.11
N VAL A 171 -15.79 -1.96 2.36
CA VAL A 171 -17.06 -2.30 3.03
C VAL A 171 -17.97 -1.07 3.13
N TYR A 172 -17.44 0.08 3.54
CA TYR A 172 -18.20 1.34 3.60
C TYR A 172 -18.71 1.77 2.22
N GLN A 173 -17.89 1.65 1.17
CA GLN A 173 -18.32 1.97 -0.19
C GLN A 173 -19.42 1.03 -0.69
N SER A 174 -19.33 -0.28 -0.40
CA SER A 174 -20.39 -1.25 -0.73
C SER A 174 -21.70 -0.91 -0.02
N HIS A 175 -21.66 -0.62 1.28
CA HIS A 175 -22.84 -0.19 2.05
C HIS A 175 -23.45 1.10 1.51
N PHE A 176 -22.63 2.11 1.18
CA PHE A 176 -23.10 3.36 0.60
C PHE A 176 -23.75 3.16 -0.78
N ARG A 177 -23.19 2.27 -1.61
CA ARG A 177 -23.77 1.93 -2.91
C ARG A 177 -25.12 1.24 -2.75
N ALA A 178 -25.22 0.25 -1.87
CA ALA A 178 -26.47 -0.44 -1.57
C ALA A 178 -27.53 0.53 -1.06
N PHE A 179 -27.18 1.43 -0.14
CA PHE A 179 -28.10 2.46 0.37
C PHE A 179 -28.58 3.40 -0.74
N ARG A 180 -27.68 3.82 -1.64
CA ARG A 180 -28.02 4.70 -2.76
C ARG A 180 -29.02 4.05 -3.71
N VAL A 181 -28.83 2.77 -4.03
CA VAL A 181 -29.76 1.99 -4.86
C VAL A 181 -31.16 1.99 -4.22
N VAL A 182 -31.27 1.63 -2.95
CA VAL A 182 -32.55 1.60 -2.24
C VAL A 182 -33.22 2.98 -2.21
N ARG A 183 -32.46 4.02 -1.88
CA ARG A 183 -32.95 5.41 -1.86
C ARG A 183 -33.49 5.84 -3.22
N ASP A 184 -32.71 5.62 -4.27
CA ASP A 184 -33.07 6.06 -5.62
C ASP A 184 -34.34 5.33 -6.10
N ARG A 185 -34.52 4.06 -5.73
CA ARG A 185 -35.75 3.29 -6.03
C ARG A 185 -36.98 3.79 -5.27
N ILE A 186 -36.85 4.16 -4.00
CA ILE A 186 -37.95 4.78 -3.23
C ILE A 186 -38.40 6.11 -3.88
N MET A 187 -37.44 6.91 -4.35
CA MET A 187 -37.74 8.15 -5.06
C MET A 187 -38.50 7.90 -6.38
N VAL A 188 -38.18 6.81 -7.09
CA VAL A 188 -38.91 6.41 -8.31
C VAL A 188 -40.37 6.04 -8.01
N ILE A 189 -40.64 5.27 -6.94
CA ILE A 189 -42.02 4.95 -6.53
C ILE A 189 -42.81 6.23 -6.32
N THR A 190 -42.23 7.19 -5.57
CA THR A 190 -42.87 8.46 -5.27
C THR A 190 -43.21 9.22 -6.56
N ASN A 191 -42.27 9.32 -7.49
CA ASN A 191 -42.49 10.03 -8.76
C ASN A 191 -43.54 9.35 -9.66
N ARG A 192 -43.66 8.02 -9.61
CA ARG A 192 -44.62 7.26 -10.44
C ARG A 192 -46.01 7.22 -9.85
N VAL A 193 -46.13 7.15 -8.54
CA VAL A 193 -47.42 6.97 -7.84
C VAL A 193 -48.07 8.31 -7.50
N MET A 194 -47.30 9.33 -7.10
CA MET A 194 -47.84 10.64 -6.69
C MET A 194 -48.75 11.34 -7.71
N PRO A 195 -48.52 11.26 -9.04
CA PRO A 195 -49.42 11.84 -10.03
C PRO A 195 -50.85 11.31 -9.97
N TYR A 196 -51.05 10.12 -9.40
CA TYR A 196 -52.34 9.46 -9.27
C TYR A 196 -52.99 9.64 -7.89
N TYR A 197 -52.29 10.32 -6.98
CA TYR A 197 -52.78 10.56 -5.62
C TYR A 197 -54.00 11.49 -5.64
N GLY A 198 -55.13 10.98 -5.18
CA GLY A 198 -56.40 11.70 -5.17
C GLY A 198 -57.18 11.67 -6.50
N SER A 199 -56.62 11.11 -7.58
CA SER A 199 -57.32 10.94 -8.87
C SER A 199 -57.85 9.53 -9.10
N LEU A 200 -57.27 8.52 -8.43
CA LEU A 200 -57.73 7.13 -8.47
C LEU A 200 -58.61 6.79 -7.26
N PRO A 201 -59.58 5.86 -7.41
CA PRO A 201 -60.23 5.22 -6.27
C PRO A 201 -59.19 4.61 -5.32
N GLU A 202 -59.47 4.65 -4.02
CA GLU A 202 -58.50 4.24 -2.98
C GLU A 202 -57.96 2.81 -3.20
N HIS A 203 -58.83 1.89 -3.61
CA HIS A 203 -58.47 0.50 -3.90
C HIS A 203 -57.44 0.41 -5.04
N ASP A 204 -57.65 1.14 -6.13
CA ASP A 204 -56.81 1.07 -7.32
C ASP A 204 -55.48 1.80 -7.09
N PHE A 205 -55.49 2.89 -6.32
CA PHE A 205 -54.28 3.56 -5.87
C PHE A 205 -53.42 2.67 -4.97
N ARG A 206 -54.03 1.92 -4.04
CA ARG A 206 -53.32 0.95 -3.19
C ARG A 206 -52.69 -0.16 -4.02
N ASN A 207 -53.38 -0.68 -5.04
CA ASN A 207 -52.84 -1.72 -5.91
C ASN A 207 -51.64 -1.20 -6.71
N LEU A 208 -51.75 -0.02 -7.31
CA LEU A 208 -50.64 0.62 -8.02
C LEU A 208 -49.42 0.85 -7.11
N LEU A 209 -49.64 1.34 -5.89
CA LEU A 209 -48.58 1.54 -4.90
C LEU A 209 -47.90 0.22 -4.53
N ASN A 210 -48.68 -0.85 -4.31
CA ASN A 210 -48.14 -2.17 -3.97
C ASN A 210 -47.32 -2.78 -5.12
N GLU A 211 -47.76 -2.62 -6.36
CA GLU A 211 -47.03 -3.07 -7.55
C GLU A 211 -45.68 -2.35 -7.69
N GLU A 212 -45.66 -1.02 -7.57
CA GLU A 212 -44.43 -0.22 -7.66
C GLU A 212 -43.47 -0.51 -6.49
N ILE A 213 -43.99 -0.69 -5.26
CA ILE A 213 -43.18 -1.12 -4.11
C ILE A 213 -42.56 -2.49 -4.37
N THR A 214 -43.35 -3.45 -4.84
CA THR A 214 -42.87 -4.82 -5.09
C THR A 214 -41.80 -4.85 -6.17
N MET A 215 -42.00 -4.11 -7.27
CA MET A 215 -41.02 -3.97 -8.34
C MET A 215 -39.72 -3.31 -7.83
N ALA A 216 -39.83 -2.19 -7.11
CA ALA A 216 -38.68 -1.49 -6.56
C ALA A 216 -37.88 -2.33 -5.55
N LEU A 217 -38.56 -3.15 -4.73
CA LEU A 217 -37.91 -4.10 -3.82
C LEU A 217 -37.17 -5.20 -4.57
N ASN A 218 -37.76 -5.77 -5.63
CA ASN A 218 -37.11 -6.79 -6.45
C ASN A 218 -35.87 -6.24 -7.18
N GLU A 219 -36.00 -5.08 -7.82
CA GLU A 219 -34.89 -4.39 -8.49
C GLU A 219 -33.79 -4.00 -7.50
N SER A 220 -34.14 -3.57 -6.29
CA SER A 220 -33.17 -3.27 -5.23
C SER A 220 -32.47 -4.53 -4.74
N ALA A 221 -33.19 -5.63 -4.56
CA ALA A 221 -32.62 -6.91 -4.14
C ALA A 221 -31.66 -7.47 -5.19
N GLU A 222 -31.98 -7.34 -6.47
CA GLU A 222 -31.12 -7.75 -7.58
C GLU A 222 -29.86 -6.89 -7.65
N ALA A 223 -30.00 -5.56 -7.63
CA ALA A 223 -28.87 -4.62 -7.66
C ALA A 223 -27.96 -4.74 -6.42
N VAL A 224 -28.49 -5.12 -5.26
CA VAL A 224 -27.67 -5.39 -4.06
C VAL A 224 -26.95 -6.73 -4.15
N ARG A 225 -27.49 -7.74 -4.85
CA ARG A 225 -26.80 -9.02 -5.09
C ARG A 225 -25.62 -8.89 -6.07
N GLU A 226 -25.64 -7.89 -6.93
CA GLU A 226 -24.57 -7.60 -7.90
C GLU A 226 -23.42 -6.74 -7.32
N LEU A 227 -23.57 -6.23 -6.09
CA LEU A 227 -22.57 -5.42 -5.37
C LEU A 227 -21.67 -6.25 -4.45
#